data_AF-A0A7W0SHU3-F1
#
_entry.id   AF-A0A7W0SHU3-F1
#
_cell.length_a   1.000
_cell.length_b   1.000
_cell.length_c   1.000
_cell.angle_alpha   90.00
_cell.angle_beta   90.00
_cell.angle_gamma   90.00
#
_symmetry.space_group_name_H-M   'P 1'
#
loop_
_entity.id
_entity.type
_entity.pdbx_description
1 polymer ?
#
loop_
_entity_poly.entity_id
_entity_poly.type
_entity_poly.pdbx_seq_one_letter_code
_entity_poly.pdbx_strand_id
1 'polypeptide(L)' 'ELALKLGVSEGLVTHWLNGRRMIQPEQVLKVAKMSAWTVRPHDLRPDIYPNPTDAMPRKAA' A
#
# COMPACT_ATOMS: atom_id res chain seq x y z
N GLU A 1 -2.02 -3.60 14.66
CA GLU A 1 -3.38 -3.83 14.07
C GLU A 1 -3.46 -3.86 12.54
N LEU A 2 -2.67 -3.08 11.79
CA LEU A 2 -2.73 -3.04 10.31
C LEU A 2 -2.38 -4.39 9.67
N ALA A 3 -1.37 -5.08 10.18
CA ALA A 3 -0.88 -6.33 9.60
C ALA A 3 -1.80 -7.53 9.91
N LEU A 4 -2.43 -7.56 11.09
CA LEU A 4 -3.45 -8.54 11.45
C LEU A 4 -4.64 -8.49 10.47
N LYS A 5 -5.09 -7.29 10.09
CA LYS A 5 -6.16 -7.12 9.09
C LYS A 5 -5.74 -7.54 7.68
N LEU A 6 -4.45 -7.42 7.34
CA LEU A 6 -3.88 -7.89 6.07
C LEU A 6 -3.64 -9.41 6.04
N GLY A 7 -3.66 -10.09 7.19
CA GLY A 7 -3.21 -11.47 7.31
C GLY A 7 -1.71 -11.62 7.05
N VAL A 8 -0.93 -10.55 7.25
CA VAL A 8 0.52 -10.53 7.04
C VAL A 8 1.24 -10.18 8.34
N SER A 9 2.50 -10.59 8.47
CA SER A 9 3.29 -10.29 9.67
C SER A 9 3.56 -8.79 9.80
N GLU A 10 3.51 -8.23 11.01
CA GLU A 10 3.82 -6.81 11.26
C GLU A 10 5.22 -6.43 10.78
N GLY A 11 6.21 -7.31 10.96
CA GLY A 11 7.55 -7.12 10.43
C GLY A 11 7.58 -7.00 8.90
N LEU A 12 6.67 -7.68 8.18
CA LEU A 12 6.60 -7.59 6.72
C LEU A 12 6.11 -6.21 6.28
N VAL A 13 5.08 -5.68 6.97
CA VAL A 13 4.58 -4.32 6.73
C VAL A 13 5.69 -3.30 6.99
N THR A 14 6.43 -3.45 8.09
CA THR A 14 7.59 -2.60 8.41
C THR A 14 8.66 -2.67 7.32
N HIS A 15 8.95 -3.86 6.78
CA HIS A 15 9.89 -4.00 5.68
C HIS A 15 9.43 -3.29 4.40
N TRP A 16 8.13 -3.34 4.08
CA TRP A 16 7.58 -2.59 2.95
C TRP A 16 7.66 -1.08 3.15
N LEU A 17 7.26 -0.59 4.33
CA LEU A 17 7.28 0.84 4.65
C LEU A 17 8.70 1.42 4.68
N ASN A 18 9.68 0.63 5.10
CA ASN A 18 11.09 1.04 5.09
C ASN A 18 11.79 0.79 3.74
N GLY A 19 11.06 0.34 2.71
CA GLY A 19 11.64 0.01 1.40
C GLY A 19 12.61 -1.17 1.41
N ARG A 20 12.71 -1.91 2.51
CA ARG A 20 13.59 -3.09 2.66
C ARG A 20 13.10 -4.29 1.86
N ARG A 21 11.81 -4.33 1.53
CA ARG A 21 11.22 -5.39 0.69
C ARG A 21 10.23 -4.78 -0.28
N MET A 22 10.25 -5.25 -1.52
CA MET A 22 9.26 -4.86 -2.51
C MET A 22 7.90 -5.47 -2.15
N ILE A 23 6.88 -4.63 -2.13
CA ILE A 23 5.49 -5.03 -1.94
C ILE A 23 4.90 -5.51 -3.27
N GLN A 24 4.14 -6.60 -3.23
CA GLN A 24 3.48 -7.14 -4.41
C GLN A 24 2.30 -6.25 -4.83
N PRO A 25 2.01 -6.09 -6.14
CA PRO A 25 0.92 -5.25 -6.65
C PRO A 25 -0.43 -5.52 -5.97
N GLU A 26 -0.75 -6.80 -5.70
CA GLU A 26 -1.98 -7.22 -5.03
C GLU A 26 -2.07 -6.77 -3.56
N GLN A 27 -0.92 -6.58 -2.91
CA GLN A 27 -0.81 -6.14 -1.52
C GLN A 27 -0.79 -4.61 -1.41
N VAL A 28 -0.34 -3.90 -2.45
CA VAL A 28 -0.26 -2.43 -2.48
C VAL A 28 -1.61 -1.81 -2.14
N LEU A 29 -2.67 -2.23 -2.84
CA LEU A 29 -4.02 -1.69 -2.62
C LEU A 29 -4.57 -2.03 -1.24
N LYS A 30 -4.28 -3.23 -0.73
CA LYS A 30 -4.71 -3.65 0.60
C LYS A 30 -4.07 -2.79 1.68
N VAL A 31 -2.75 -2.59 1.60
CA VAL A 31 -2.00 -1.73 2.53
C VAL A 31 -2.49 -0.29 2.46
N ALA A 32 -2.63 0.27 1.24
CA ALA A 32 -3.13 1.63 1.04
C ALA A 32 -4.53 1.81 1.65
N LYS A 33 -5.46 0.89 1.36
CA LYS A 33 -6.82 0.91 1.91
C LYS A 33 -6.84 0.81 3.44
N MET A 34 -6.01 -0.06 4.02
CA MET A 34 -5.97 -0.24 5.48
C MET A 34 -5.30 0.91 6.21
N SER A 35 -4.33 1.56 5.58
CA SER A 35 -3.71 2.80 6.06
C SER A 35 -4.61 4.03 5.84
N ALA A 36 -5.87 3.83 5.45
CA ALA A 36 -6.81 4.89 5.10
C ALA A 36 -6.24 5.86 4.04
N TRP A 37 -5.48 5.32 3.08
CA TRP A 37 -4.80 6.06 2.01
C TRP A 37 -3.73 7.05 2.48
N THR A 38 -3.28 6.95 3.73
CA THR A 38 -2.11 7.70 4.22
C THR A 38 -0.85 7.29 3.47
N VAL A 39 -0.72 5.99 3.17
CA VAL A 39 0.29 5.42 2.28
C VAL A 39 -0.34 5.19 0.91
N ARG A 40 0.18 5.83 -0.14
CA ARG A 40 -0.38 5.73 -1.49
C ARG A 40 0.25 4.58 -2.26
N PRO A 41 -0.47 4.01 -3.25
CA PRO A 41 0.09 3.00 -4.14
C PRO A 41 1.36 3.46 -4.84
N HIS A 42 1.38 4.73 -5.24
CA HIS A 42 2.54 5.41 -5.84
C HIS A 42 3.77 5.43 -4.93
N ASP A 43 3.61 5.78 -3.64
CA ASP A 43 4.72 5.81 -2.67
C ASP A 43 5.32 4.42 -2.45
N LEU A 44 4.48 3.39 -2.52
CA LEU A 44 4.89 1.99 -2.35
C LEU A 44 5.57 1.42 -3.60
N ARG A 45 5.03 1.73 -4.77
CA ARG A 45 5.40 1.09 -6.05
C ARG A 45 5.18 2.09 -7.20
N PRO A 46 6.08 3.09 -7.34
CA PRO A 46 5.95 4.10 -8.41
C PRO A 46 6.14 3.49 -9.80
N ASP A 47 6.83 2.35 -9.88
CA ASP A 47 7.08 1.56 -11.10
C ASP A 47 5.80 1.14 -11.83
N ILE A 48 4.76 0.74 -11.09
CA ILE A 48 3.46 0.32 -11.67
C ILE A 48 2.35 1.36 -11.47
N TYR A 49 2.58 2.33 -10.58
CA TYR A 49 1.66 3.41 -10.30
C TYR A 49 2.40 4.74 -10.50
N PRO A 50 2.57 5.20 -11.75
CA PRO A 50 3.36 6.39 -12.04
C PRO A 50 2.69 7.68 -11.53
N ASN A 51 1.36 7.70 -11.38
CA ASN A 51 0.65 8.86 -10.87
C ASN A 51 0.31 8.70 -9.38
N PRO A 52 0.28 9.79 -8.60
CA PRO A 52 -0.11 9.73 -7.19
C PRO A 52 -1.57 9.33 -6.98
N THR A 53 -2.43 9.52 -7.99
CA THR A 53 -3.85 9.16 -7.99
C THR A 53 -4.15 7.77 -8.53
N ASP A 54 -3.13 7.06 -9.00
CA ASP A 54 -3.31 5.71 -9.52
C ASP A 54 -3.83 4.77 -8.44
N ALA A 55 -4.87 4.02 -8.79
CA ALA A 55 -5.57 3.08 -7.92
C ALA A 55 -6.09 3.66 -6.59
N MET A 56 -6.17 5.00 -6.47
CA MET A 56 -6.90 5.66 -5.39
C MET A 56 -8.40 5.61 -5.66
N PRO A 57 -9.26 5.54 -4.62
CA PRO A 57 -10.69 5.53 -4.81
C PRO A 57 -11.07 6.92 -5.30
N ARG A 58 -11.40 7.01 -6.59
CA ARG A 58 -12.02 8.21 -7.16
C ARG A 58 -13.35 8.35 -6.43
N LYS A 59 -13.47 9.30 -5.49
CA LYS A 59 -14.77 9.68 -4.95
C LYS A 59 -15.63 10.07 -6.15
N ALA A 60 -16.52 9.17 -6.55
CA ALA A 60 -17.66 9.53 -7.36
C ALA A 60 -18.52 10.39 -6.44
N ALA A 61 -18.40 11.71 -6.60
CA ALA A 61 -19.39 12.67 -6.15
C ALA A 61 -20.36 12.89 -7.30
#